data_AF-A0A9Q9Y100-F1
#
_entry.id   AF-A0A9Q9Y100-F1
#
_cell.length_a   1.000
_cell.length_b   1.000
_cell.length_c   1.000
_cell.angle_alpha   90.00
_cell.angle_beta   90.00
_cell.angle_gamma   90.00
#
_symmetry.space_group_name_H-M   'P 1'
#
loop_
_entity.id
_entity.type
_entity.pdbx_description
1 polymer ?
#
loop_
_entity_poly.entity_id
_entity_poly.type
_entity_poly.pdbx_seq_one_letter_code
_entity_poly.pdbx_strand_id
1 'polypeptide(L)'
;MDGPNVNWKFLELLQQEHREQFGGTQLIVVGSCGLHTLHNACKHGFSIWKLEKVLRALHILFHNAPARREDFTALTKCTKFPLPFCGNRWLENLPVVERALEFWPSVTMYMDAVRKKKLPNPGTTSYDTLEVAEKDPLILAKLHFYMAITRTFSPFLTFYQTDVLVIPFLAKDLAELMKSMLRRFVKKEVLKDISSLQLVRLDVSDKQSWVNLKEVNMGLGAESLLKVML
;
A
#
# COMPACT_ATOMS: atom_id res chain seq x y z
N MET A 1 -10.44 -13.98 -9.61
CA MET A 1 -11.37 -13.01 -8.99
C MET A 1 -11.52 -11.82 -9.94
N ASP A 2 -12.68 -11.70 -10.58
CA ASP A 2 -12.88 -10.78 -11.71
C ASP A 2 -12.85 -9.29 -11.34
N GLY A 3 -12.48 -8.46 -12.33
CA GLY A 3 -12.40 -7.00 -12.21
C GLY A 3 -13.75 -6.33 -11.90
N PRO A 4 -13.78 -4.99 -11.74
CA PRO A 4 -14.96 -4.24 -11.30
C PRO A 4 -16.19 -4.31 -12.23
N ASN A 5 -16.06 -4.88 -13.43
CA ASN A 5 -17.13 -5.01 -14.42
C ASN A 5 -17.88 -6.36 -14.30
N VAL A 6 -18.23 -6.77 -13.08
CA VAL A 6 -19.09 -7.95 -12.88
C VAL A 6 -20.54 -7.54 -13.17
N ASN A 7 -21.20 -8.21 -14.12
CA ASN A 7 -22.61 -7.99 -14.40
C ASN A 7 -23.47 -8.62 -13.30
N TRP A 8 -23.72 -7.86 -12.23
CA TRP A 8 -24.56 -8.29 -11.11
C TRP A 8 -25.97 -8.69 -11.54
N LYS A 9 -26.51 -8.06 -12.58
CA LYS A 9 -27.83 -8.41 -13.11
C LYS A 9 -27.86 -9.84 -13.66
N PHE A 10 -26.80 -10.26 -14.34
CA PHE A 10 -26.68 -11.65 -14.79
C PHE A 10 -26.66 -12.62 -13.60
N LEU A 11 -25.88 -12.32 -12.55
CA LEU A 11 -25.85 -13.16 -11.35
C LEU A 11 -27.23 -13.25 -10.67
N GLU A 12 -27.94 -12.13 -10.56
CA GLU A 12 -29.30 -12.10 -9.99
C GLU A 12 -30.27 -12.96 -10.80
N LEU A 13 -30.24 -12.86 -12.12
CA LEU A 13 -31.09 -13.65 -13.02
C LEU A 13 -30.74 -15.14 -12.91
N LEU A 14 -29.46 -15.49 -12.91
CA LEU A 14 -28.99 -16.86 -12.72
C LEU A 14 -29.44 -17.43 -11.37
N GLN A 15 -29.36 -16.65 -10.29
CA GLN A 15 -29.83 -17.03 -8.97
C GLN A 15 -31.35 -17.23 -8.91
N GLN A 16 -32.11 -16.42 -9.64
CA GLN A 16 -33.56 -16.59 -9.77
C GLN A 16 -33.89 -17.89 -10.50
N GLU A 17 -33.32 -18.11 -11.68
CA GLU A 17 -33.54 -19.31 -12.47
C GLU A 17 -33.17 -20.58 -11.69
N HIS A 18 -32.04 -20.56 -10.99
CA HIS A 18 -31.61 -21.69 -10.17
C HIS A 18 -32.57 -21.97 -9.00
N ARG A 19 -33.15 -20.94 -8.36
CA ARG A 19 -34.19 -21.15 -7.34
C ARG A 19 -35.43 -21.80 -7.93
N GLU A 20 -35.87 -21.35 -9.09
CA GLU A 20 -37.05 -21.88 -9.77
C GLU A 20 -36.86 -23.33 -10.17
N GLN A 21 -35.67 -23.70 -10.67
CA GLN A 21 -35.36 -25.06 -11.12
C GLN A 21 -35.05 -26.04 -9.99
N PHE A 22 -34.47 -25.57 -8.88
CA PHE A 22 -33.94 -26.44 -7.81
C PHE A 22 -34.63 -26.24 -6.46
N GLY A 23 -35.96 -26.05 -6.47
CA GLY A 23 -36.77 -26.05 -5.25
C GLY A 23 -36.40 -24.97 -4.23
N GLY A 24 -36.02 -23.79 -4.70
CA GLY A 24 -35.57 -22.67 -3.87
C GLY A 24 -34.07 -22.65 -3.54
N THR A 25 -33.29 -23.60 -4.06
CA THR A 25 -31.84 -23.66 -3.83
C THR A 25 -31.08 -22.55 -4.59
N GLN A 26 -30.04 -22.00 -3.96
CA GLN A 26 -29.21 -20.93 -4.51
C GLN A 26 -27.73 -21.28 -4.51
N LEU A 27 -26.98 -20.71 -5.46
CA LEU A 27 -25.52 -20.79 -5.45
C LEU A 27 -24.95 -19.88 -4.36
N ILE A 28 -23.83 -20.29 -3.75
CA ILE A 28 -23.09 -19.44 -2.81
C ILE A 28 -22.55 -18.23 -3.59
N VAL A 29 -22.99 -17.03 -3.21
CA VAL A 29 -22.49 -15.78 -3.76
C VAL A 29 -21.30 -15.31 -2.94
N VAL A 30 -20.11 -15.38 -3.53
CA VAL A 30 -18.85 -14.94 -2.88
C VAL A 30 -18.53 -13.46 -3.11
N GLY A 31 -19.43 -12.73 -3.79
CA GLY A 31 -19.28 -11.32 -4.08
C GLY A 31 -18.36 -11.02 -5.27
N SER A 32 -17.97 -9.75 -5.42
CA SER A 32 -16.94 -9.32 -6.38
C SER A 32 -15.54 -9.60 -5.82
N CYS A 33 -14.50 -9.21 -6.57
CA CYS A 33 -13.13 -9.42 -6.17
C CYS A 33 -12.80 -8.76 -4.82
N GLY A 34 -12.73 -9.58 -3.76
CA GLY A 34 -12.35 -9.18 -2.40
C GLY A 34 -10.94 -8.60 -2.26
N LEU A 35 -10.07 -8.79 -3.25
CA LEU A 35 -8.76 -8.11 -3.28
C LEU A 35 -8.91 -6.60 -3.45
N HIS A 36 -9.93 -6.12 -4.18
CA HIS A 36 -10.21 -4.69 -4.27
C HIS A 36 -10.54 -4.08 -2.90
N THR A 37 -11.24 -4.82 -2.04
CA THR A 37 -11.51 -4.39 -0.66
C THR A 37 -10.21 -4.18 0.11
N LEU A 38 -9.23 -5.09 -0.02
CA LEU A 38 -7.92 -4.94 0.62
C LEU A 38 -7.13 -3.76 0.07
N HIS A 39 -7.13 -3.54 -1.25
CA HIS A 39 -6.49 -2.38 -1.85
C HIS A 39 -7.11 -1.07 -1.37
N ASN A 40 -8.44 -1.00 -1.30
CA ASN A 40 -9.16 0.19 -0.83
C ASN A 40 -8.95 0.43 0.67
N ALA A 41 -8.93 -0.62 1.49
CA ALA A 41 -8.62 -0.53 2.91
C ALA A 41 -7.21 0.02 3.14
N CYS A 42 -6.21 -0.51 2.40
CA CYS A 42 -4.84 0.00 2.43
C CYS A 42 -4.79 1.48 2.00
N LYS A 43 -5.39 1.83 0.87
CA LYS A 43 -5.51 3.23 0.41
C LYS A 43 -6.08 4.14 1.50
N HIS A 44 -7.16 3.72 2.14
CA HIS A 44 -7.81 4.51 3.18
C HIS A 44 -6.88 4.72 4.38
N GLY A 45 -6.23 3.65 4.86
CA GLY A 45 -5.30 3.69 6.00
C GLY A 45 -4.11 4.63 5.79
N PHE A 46 -3.67 4.84 4.55
CA PHE A 46 -2.53 5.71 4.21
C PHE A 46 -2.93 7.10 3.67
N SER A 47 -4.22 7.38 3.53
CA SER A 47 -4.73 8.61 2.90
C SER A 47 -4.26 9.90 3.58
N ILE A 48 -4.07 9.87 4.91
CA ILE A 48 -3.63 11.02 5.71
C ILE A 48 -2.23 11.49 5.29
N TRP A 49 -1.33 10.57 4.94
CA TRP A 49 0.05 10.90 4.59
C TRP A 49 0.24 11.30 3.13
N LYS A 50 -0.78 11.10 2.28
CA LYS A 50 -0.77 11.47 0.85
C LYS A 50 0.46 10.93 0.10
N LEU A 51 0.95 9.75 0.48
CA LEU A 51 2.15 9.13 -0.10
C LEU A 51 2.03 8.94 -1.61
N GLU A 52 0.82 8.74 -2.15
CA GLU A 52 0.63 8.61 -3.59
C GLU A 52 1.08 9.87 -4.34
N LYS A 53 0.97 11.06 -3.73
CA LYS A 53 1.38 12.31 -4.39
C LYS A 53 2.88 12.37 -4.56
N VAL A 54 3.63 12.00 -3.51
CA VAL A 54 5.10 11.95 -3.53
C VAL A 54 5.58 10.91 -4.54
N LEU A 55 5.04 9.69 -4.48
CA LEU A 55 5.44 8.60 -5.39
C LEU A 55 5.12 8.94 -6.87
N ARG A 56 3.98 9.56 -7.14
CA ARG A 56 3.65 10.05 -8.49
C ARG A 56 4.57 11.19 -8.92
N ALA A 57 4.85 12.14 -8.03
CA ALA A 57 5.71 13.27 -8.32
C ALA A 57 7.14 12.82 -8.69
N LEU A 58 7.70 11.84 -7.98
CA LEU A 58 8.99 11.23 -8.31
C LEU A 58 9.02 10.72 -9.76
N HIS A 59 7.98 9.97 -10.17
CA HIS A 59 7.91 9.46 -11.53
C HIS A 59 7.70 10.57 -12.56
N ILE A 60 6.68 11.42 -12.35
CA ILE A 60 6.28 12.47 -13.30
C ILE A 60 7.40 13.49 -13.52
N LEU A 61 8.21 13.78 -12.49
CA LEU A 61 9.34 14.71 -12.62
C LEU A 61 10.32 14.28 -13.72
N PHE A 62 10.49 12.99 -13.97
CA PHE A 62 11.42 12.48 -14.99
C PHE A 62 10.72 11.80 -16.17
N HIS A 63 9.39 11.67 -16.13
CA HIS A 63 8.62 11.08 -17.22
C HIS A 63 8.60 12.01 -18.44
N ASN A 64 8.94 11.48 -19.62
CA ASN A 64 9.02 12.22 -20.89
C ASN A 64 9.86 13.52 -20.82
N ALA A 65 10.89 13.56 -19.96
CA ALA A 65 11.77 14.71 -19.77
C ALA A 65 13.25 14.36 -20.07
N PRO A 66 13.63 14.12 -21.34
CA PRO A 66 14.94 13.58 -21.70
C PRO A 66 16.11 14.46 -21.23
N ALA A 67 16.08 15.77 -21.50
CA ALA A 67 17.13 16.70 -21.06
C ALA A 67 17.32 16.69 -19.53
N ARG A 68 16.21 16.68 -18.79
CA ARG A 68 16.26 16.61 -17.31
C ARG A 68 16.84 15.28 -16.82
N ARG A 69 16.51 14.16 -17.48
CA ARG A 69 17.07 12.85 -17.16
C ARG A 69 18.57 12.79 -17.45
N GLU A 70 19.01 13.44 -18.53
CA GLU A 70 20.42 13.58 -18.86
C GLU A 70 21.17 14.37 -17.77
N ASP A 71 20.69 15.58 -17.43
CA ASP A 71 21.26 16.40 -16.34
C ASP A 71 21.31 15.64 -15.01
N PHE A 72 20.21 14.98 -14.67
CA PHE A 72 20.10 14.18 -13.45
C PHE A 72 21.11 13.03 -13.42
N THR A 73 21.23 12.29 -14.53
CA THR A 73 22.15 11.15 -14.64
C THR A 73 23.60 11.62 -14.62
N ALA A 74 23.91 12.73 -15.30
CA ALA A 74 25.23 13.33 -15.31
C ALA A 74 25.67 13.73 -13.89
N LEU A 75 24.76 14.32 -13.11
CA LEU A 75 24.98 14.76 -11.74
C LEU A 75 25.10 13.59 -10.74
N THR A 76 24.12 12.68 -10.74
CA THR A 76 23.93 11.67 -9.68
C THR A 76 24.52 10.31 -10.02
N LYS A 77 24.86 10.08 -11.30
CA LYS A 77 25.21 8.77 -11.89
C LYS A 77 24.11 7.72 -11.81
N CYS A 78 22.91 8.08 -11.34
CA CYS A 78 21.79 7.17 -11.22
C CYS A 78 21.05 7.02 -12.55
N THR A 79 20.97 5.78 -13.03
CA THR A 79 20.27 5.41 -14.28
C THR A 79 18.93 4.69 -14.02
N LYS A 80 18.63 4.34 -12.77
CA LYS A 80 17.40 3.67 -12.35
C LYS A 80 16.37 4.69 -11.87
N PHE A 81 15.38 4.98 -12.71
CA PHE A 81 14.36 6.00 -12.42
C PHE A 81 13.15 5.46 -11.64
N PRO A 82 12.32 6.34 -11.05
CA PRO A 82 11.10 5.95 -10.32
C PRO A 82 10.05 5.25 -11.19
N LEU A 83 9.32 4.32 -10.59
CA LEU A 83 8.24 3.57 -11.24
C LEU A 83 6.89 4.31 -11.11
N PRO A 84 5.94 4.11 -12.06
CA PRO A 84 4.62 4.72 -11.98
C PRO A 84 3.78 4.10 -10.86
N PHE A 85 3.12 4.95 -10.06
CA PHE A 85 2.21 4.52 -9.00
C PHE A 85 0.80 4.21 -9.53
N CYS A 86 0.26 3.04 -9.17
CA CYS A 86 -1.10 2.62 -9.50
C CYS A 86 -2.10 2.95 -8.38
N GLY A 87 -3.03 3.86 -8.66
CA GLY A 87 -3.99 4.37 -7.65
C GLY A 87 -5.07 3.38 -7.21
N ASN A 88 -5.32 2.34 -8.01
CA ASN A 88 -6.32 1.32 -7.74
C ASN A 88 -5.72 0.05 -7.12
N ARG A 89 -4.39 -0.11 -7.17
CA ARG A 89 -3.69 -1.32 -6.71
C ARG A 89 -2.63 -1.00 -5.66
N TRP A 90 -3.06 -0.41 -4.55
CA TRP A 90 -2.15 0.08 -3.50
C TRP A 90 -1.13 -0.97 -3.05
N LEU A 91 -1.61 -2.14 -2.60
CA LEU A 91 -0.75 -3.25 -2.17
C LEU A 91 0.23 -3.79 -3.24
N GLU A 92 -0.01 -3.57 -4.53
CA GLU A 92 0.92 -3.95 -5.62
C GLU A 92 2.04 -2.91 -5.84
N ASN A 93 1.96 -1.72 -5.24
CA ASN A 93 2.98 -0.66 -5.38
C ASN A 93 4.24 -0.90 -4.52
N LEU A 94 4.45 -2.11 -3.99
CA LEU A 94 5.66 -2.42 -3.23
C LEU A 94 6.96 -2.10 -4.02
N PRO A 95 7.12 -2.52 -5.29
CA PRO A 95 8.31 -2.17 -6.08
C PRO A 95 8.46 -0.67 -6.33
N VAL A 96 7.33 0.07 -6.39
CA VAL A 96 7.34 1.53 -6.58
C VAL A 96 7.97 2.22 -5.38
N VAL A 97 7.63 1.77 -4.17
CA VAL A 97 8.18 2.34 -2.93
C VAL A 97 9.61 1.90 -2.68
N GLU A 98 9.96 0.65 -2.97
CA GLU A 98 11.36 0.19 -2.94
C GLU A 98 12.24 1.05 -3.86
N ARG A 99 11.80 1.25 -5.11
CA ARG A 99 12.50 2.13 -6.05
C ARG A 99 12.56 3.57 -5.56
N ALA A 100 11.50 4.10 -4.96
CA ALA A 100 11.47 5.46 -4.44
C ALA A 100 12.49 5.66 -3.31
N LEU A 101 12.60 4.70 -2.39
CA LEU A 101 13.58 4.73 -1.30
C LEU A 101 15.01 4.66 -1.81
N GLU A 102 15.30 3.77 -2.77
CA GLU A 102 16.62 3.71 -3.44
C GLU A 102 16.96 5.01 -4.18
N PHE A 103 15.96 5.64 -4.81
CA PHE A 103 16.13 6.84 -5.62
C PHE A 103 16.25 8.12 -4.78
N TRP A 104 15.78 8.10 -3.53
CA TRP A 104 15.66 9.29 -2.69
C TRP A 104 16.96 10.08 -2.52
N PRO A 105 18.12 9.47 -2.21
CA PRO A 105 19.38 10.23 -2.08
C PRO A 105 19.77 10.96 -3.37
N SER A 106 19.49 10.35 -4.53
CA SER A 106 19.80 10.95 -5.83
C SER A 106 18.87 12.12 -6.14
N VAL A 107 17.58 12.03 -5.81
CA VAL A 107 16.64 13.15 -6.03
C VAL A 107 16.94 14.33 -5.10
N THR A 108 17.31 14.07 -3.85
CA THR A 108 17.78 15.11 -2.92
C THR A 108 19.00 15.84 -3.48
N MET A 109 20.00 15.10 -3.98
CA MET A 109 21.19 15.70 -4.62
C MET A 109 20.83 16.57 -5.83
N TYR A 110 19.88 16.11 -6.66
CA TYR A 110 19.36 16.87 -7.79
C TYR A 110 18.64 18.16 -7.34
N MET A 111 17.76 18.06 -6.35
CA MET A 111 17.02 19.20 -5.82
C MET A 111 17.96 20.25 -5.22
N ASP A 112 19.02 19.82 -4.54
CA ASP A 112 20.09 20.71 -4.04
C ASP A 112 20.85 21.41 -5.17
N ALA A 113 21.15 20.72 -6.27
CA ALA A 113 21.78 21.35 -7.43
C ALA A 113 20.88 22.41 -8.07
N VAL A 114 19.56 22.16 -8.13
CA VAL A 114 18.57 23.14 -8.59
C VAL A 114 18.51 24.35 -7.66
N ARG A 115 18.44 24.15 -6.33
CA ARG A 115 18.46 25.25 -5.34
C ARG A 115 19.71 26.11 -5.45
N LYS A 116 20.87 25.48 -5.67
CA LYS A 116 22.16 26.13 -5.86
C LYS A 116 22.32 26.73 -7.27
N LYS A 117 21.27 26.72 -8.09
CA LYS A 117 21.23 27.23 -9.47
C LYS A 117 22.27 26.59 -10.40
N LYS A 118 22.74 25.38 -10.07
CA LYS A 118 23.64 24.59 -10.93
C LYS A 118 22.88 23.89 -12.05
N LEU A 119 21.59 23.63 -11.84
CA LEU A 119 20.67 23.07 -12.82
C LEU A 119 19.42 23.96 -12.91
N PRO A 120 18.73 23.97 -14.06
CA PRO A 120 17.50 24.74 -14.22
C PRO A 120 16.40 24.22 -13.30
N ASN A 121 15.60 25.13 -12.75
CA ASN A 121 14.40 24.74 -12.00
C ASN A 121 13.35 24.18 -12.96
N PRO A 122 12.83 22.96 -12.72
CA PRO A 122 11.75 22.36 -13.51
C PRO A 122 10.48 23.22 -13.63
N GLY A 123 10.14 24.01 -12.61
CA GLY A 123 8.91 24.80 -12.55
C GLY A 123 7.63 23.97 -12.60
N THR A 124 7.68 22.71 -12.13
CA THR A 124 6.55 21.77 -12.19
C THR A 124 5.96 21.49 -10.82
N THR A 125 4.65 21.25 -10.75
CA THR A 125 3.96 20.82 -9.51
C THR A 125 4.57 19.55 -8.91
N SER A 126 5.15 18.67 -9.74
CA SER A 126 5.89 17.50 -9.24
C SER A 126 7.14 17.88 -8.47
N TYR A 127 7.90 18.89 -8.93
CA TYR A 127 9.06 19.41 -8.21
C TYR A 127 8.62 20.04 -6.88
N ASP A 128 7.60 20.89 -6.90
CA ASP A 128 7.08 21.55 -5.69
C ASP A 128 6.60 20.53 -4.65
N THR A 129 5.95 19.44 -5.10
CA THR A 129 5.50 18.34 -4.23
C THR A 129 6.68 17.67 -3.53
N LEU A 130 7.78 17.46 -4.24
CA LEU A 130 8.99 16.86 -3.65
C LEU A 130 9.69 17.83 -2.70
N GLU A 131 9.71 19.13 -2.99
CA GLU A 131 10.26 20.13 -2.07
C GLU A 131 9.51 20.18 -0.74
N VAL A 132 8.18 20.04 -0.77
CA VAL A 132 7.37 19.91 0.45
C VAL A 132 7.67 18.60 1.15
N ALA A 133 7.77 17.49 0.41
CA ALA A 133 8.02 16.16 0.99
C ALA A 133 9.39 16.06 1.66
N GLU A 134 10.43 16.66 1.09
CA GLU A 134 11.79 16.64 1.66
C GLU A 134 11.88 17.42 2.99
N LYS A 135 10.99 18.39 3.21
CA LYS A 135 10.89 19.12 4.48
C LYS A 135 10.18 18.32 5.57
N ASP A 136 9.46 17.26 5.23
CA ASP A 136 8.85 16.36 6.21
C ASP A 136 9.92 15.39 6.71
N PRO A 137 10.40 15.52 7.97
CA PRO A 137 11.47 14.68 8.47
C PRO A 137 11.05 13.21 8.61
N LEU A 138 9.75 12.91 8.54
CA LEU A 138 9.19 11.57 8.63
C LEU A 138 8.92 10.93 7.27
N ILE A 139 9.16 11.60 6.14
CA ILE A 139 8.75 11.09 4.82
C ILE A 139 9.33 9.70 4.52
N LEU A 140 10.63 9.50 4.78
CA LEU A 140 11.28 8.21 4.59
C LEU A 140 10.76 7.16 5.55
N ALA A 141 10.53 7.51 6.83
CA ALA A 141 9.96 6.61 7.82
C ALA A 141 8.55 6.16 7.41
N LYS A 142 7.72 7.09 6.89
CA LYS A 142 6.38 6.79 6.35
C LYS A 142 6.42 5.85 5.15
N LEU A 143 7.36 6.04 4.21
CA LEU A 143 7.57 5.15 3.07
C LEU A 143 8.03 3.76 3.52
N HIS A 144 8.95 3.67 4.48
CA HIS A 144 9.39 2.39 5.05
C HIS A 144 8.26 1.67 5.80
N PHE A 145 7.44 2.41 6.56
CA PHE A 145 6.30 1.84 7.25
C PHE A 145 5.26 1.32 6.25
N TYR A 146 4.95 2.10 5.21
CA TYR A 146 4.10 1.66 4.11
C TYR A 146 4.63 0.34 3.50
N MET A 147 5.91 0.29 3.17
CA MET A 147 6.58 -0.89 2.63
C MET A 147 6.47 -2.11 3.57
N ALA A 148 6.65 -1.92 4.88
CA ALA A 148 6.52 -2.98 5.88
C ALA A 148 5.09 -3.52 5.97
N ILE A 149 4.10 -2.63 5.90
CA ILE A 149 2.70 -2.99 5.89
C ILE A 149 2.34 -3.76 4.62
N THR A 150 2.61 -3.21 3.43
CA THR A 150 2.23 -3.86 2.17
C THR A 150 2.91 -5.21 1.95
N ARG A 151 4.16 -5.38 2.41
CA ARG A 151 4.85 -6.68 2.38
C ARG A 151 4.12 -7.79 3.15
N THR A 152 3.38 -7.42 4.20
CA THR A 152 2.60 -8.39 4.99
C THR A 152 1.47 -9.03 4.15
N PHE A 153 0.98 -8.32 3.13
CA PHE A 153 -0.08 -8.79 2.24
C PHE A 153 0.44 -9.62 1.06
N SER A 154 1.73 -9.57 0.72
CA SER A 154 2.28 -10.20 -0.48
C SER A 154 1.95 -11.70 -0.59
N PRO A 155 2.16 -12.54 0.46
CA PRO A 155 1.82 -13.96 0.37
C PRO A 155 0.33 -14.20 0.12
N PHE A 156 -0.53 -13.40 0.75
CA PHE A 156 -1.98 -13.49 0.57
C PHE A 156 -2.37 -13.12 -0.86
N LEU A 157 -1.85 -12.00 -1.39
CA LEU A 157 -2.14 -11.59 -2.76
C LEU A 157 -1.69 -12.64 -3.77
N THR A 158 -0.45 -13.13 -3.66
CA THR A 158 0.07 -14.17 -4.56
C THR A 158 -0.75 -15.44 -4.50
N PHE A 159 -1.20 -15.86 -3.32
CA PHE A 159 -2.00 -17.08 -3.16
C PHE A 159 -3.42 -16.94 -3.72
N TYR A 160 -4.07 -15.78 -3.55
CA TYR A 160 -5.45 -15.55 -3.99
C TYR A 160 -5.58 -14.96 -5.41
N GLN A 161 -4.47 -14.58 -6.06
CA GLN A 161 -4.38 -14.22 -7.47
C GLN A 161 -4.02 -15.45 -8.33
N THR A 162 -4.86 -16.49 -8.23
CA THR A 162 -4.69 -17.77 -8.94
C THR A 162 -6.02 -18.22 -9.55
N ASP A 163 -5.94 -19.08 -10.56
CA ASP A 163 -7.11 -19.74 -11.18
C ASP A 163 -7.52 -21.02 -10.43
N VAL A 164 -6.78 -21.41 -9.38
CA VAL A 164 -7.11 -22.54 -8.52
C VAL A 164 -8.24 -22.17 -7.54
N LEU A 165 -9.11 -23.14 -7.23
CA LEU A 165 -10.21 -22.95 -6.27
C LEU A 165 -9.68 -22.86 -4.83
N VAL A 166 -9.30 -21.64 -4.42
CA VAL A 166 -8.75 -21.35 -3.07
C VAL A 166 -9.77 -20.70 -2.11
N ILE A 167 -10.97 -20.41 -2.59
CA ILE A 167 -12.07 -19.78 -1.81
C ILE A 167 -12.33 -20.46 -0.45
N PRO A 168 -12.31 -21.81 -0.32
CA PRO A 168 -12.55 -22.46 0.98
C PRO A 168 -11.59 -22.02 2.10
N PHE A 169 -10.41 -21.51 1.76
CA PHE A 169 -9.40 -21.07 2.73
C PHE A 169 -9.52 -19.57 3.08
N LEU A 170 -10.29 -18.80 2.29
CA LEU A 170 -10.31 -17.33 2.33
C LEU A 170 -10.59 -16.76 3.72
N ALA A 171 -11.62 -17.26 4.40
CA ALA A 171 -12.01 -16.74 5.70
C ALA A 171 -10.94 -16.97 6.77
N LYS A 172 -10.30 -18.14 6.75
CA LYS A 172 -9.23 -18.51 7.69
C LYS A 172 -7.99 -17.66 7.44
N ASP A 173 -7.55 -17.58 6.18
CA ASP A 173 -6.32 -16.87 5.83
C ASP A 173 -6.47 -15.36 6.02
N LEU A 174 -7.65 -14.81 5.74
CA LEU A 174 -7.94 -13.40 6.01
C LEU A 174 -7.89 -13.10 7.52
N ALA A 175 -8.43 -13.99 8.36
CA ALA A 175 -8.34 -13.84 9.81
C ALA A 175 -6.88 -13.89 10.31
N GLU A 176 -6.04 -14.78 9.76
CA GLU A 176 -4.62 -14.83 10.09
C GLU A 176 -3.86 -13.58 9.60
N LEU A 177 -4.14 -13.10 8.39
CA LEU A 177 -3.57 -11.87 7.85
C LEU A 177 -3.93 -10.66 8.75
N MET A 178 -5.20 -10.54 9.12
CA MET A 178 -5.67 -9.47 10.01
C MET A 178 -5.02 -9.55 11.39
N LYS A 179 -4.90 -10.75 11.98
CA LYS A 179 -4.19 -10.96 13.25
C LYS A 179 -2.70 -10.58 13.12
N SER A 180 -2.04 -10.98 12.05
CA SER A 180 -0.64 -10.64 11.78
C SER A 180 -0.42 -9.13 11.71
N MET A 181 -1.31 -8.43 11.02
CA MET A 181 -1.32 -6.97 10.93
C MET A 181 -1.57 -6.29 12.28
N LEU A 182 -2.59 -6.73 13.01
CA LEU A 182 -2.97 -6.13 14.29
C LEU A 182 -1.94 -6.34 15.40
N ARG A 183 -1.20 -7.46 15.39
CA ARG A 183 -0.12 -7.73 16.38
C ARG A 183 0.96 -6.65 16.43
N ARG A 184 1.05 -5.79 15.41
CA ARG A 184 1.97 -4.64 15.39
C ARG A 184 1.55 -3.52 16.36
N PHE A 185 0.26 -3.43 16.68
CA PHE A 185 -0.34 -2.31 17.41
C PHE A 185 -1.22 -2.76 18.59
N VAL A 186 -1.72 -3.99 18.56
CA VAL A 186 -2.65 -4.56 19.55
C VAL A 186 -1.95 -5.67 20.34
N LYS A 187 -2.17 -5.65 21.65
CA LYS A 187 -1.64 -6.60 22.62
C LYS A 187 -1.94 -8.05 22.23
N LYS A 188 -0.95 -8.93 22.44
CA LYS A 188 -1.04 -10.34 22.06
C LYS A 188 -2.20 -11.05 22.77
N GLU A 189 -2.44 -10.70 24.03
CA GLU A 189 -3.51 -11.25 24.87
C GLU A 189 -4.92 -10.96 24.32
N VAL A 190 -5.12 -9.81 23.65
CA VAL A 190 -6.40 -9.46 23.02
C VAL A 190 -6.64 -10.29 21.76
N LEU A 191 -5.57 -10.60 21.03
CA LEU A 191 -5.63 -11.37 19.78
C LEU A 191 -5.53 -12.89 20.00
N LYS A 192 -5.25 -13.32 21.23
CA LYS A 192 -5.13 -14.73 21.59
C LYS A 192 -6.53 -15.35 21.62
N ASP A 193 -6.70 -16.48 20.93
CA ASP A 193 -7.94 -17.26 20.89
C ASP A 193 -9.18 -16.49 20.38
N ILE A 194 -8.98 -15.31 19.77
CA ILE A 194 -10.06 -14.51 19.18
C ILE A 194 -10.64 -15.24 17.96
N SER A 195 -11.96 -15.42 17.96
CA SER A 195 -12.68 -15.96 16.80
C SER A 195 -12.73 -14.94 15.65
N SER A 196 -12.98 -15.41 14.42
CA SER A 196 -13.14 -14.51 13.26
C SER A 196 -14.26 -13.48 13.45
N LEU A 197 -15.36 -13.86 14.10
CA LEU A 197 -16.46 -12.94 14.38
C LEU A 197 -16.08 -11.85 15.39
N GLN A 198 -15.35 -12.22 16.45
CA GLN A 198 -14.83 -11.26 17.42
C GLN A 198 -13.78 -10.34 16.79
N LEU A 199 -12.93 -10.87 15.91
CA LEU A 199 -11.91 -10.10 15.19
C LEU A 199 -12.51 -8.99 14.33
N VAL A 200 -13.61 -9.28 13.62
CA VAL A 200 -14.35 -8.28 12.82
C VAL A 200 -14.99 -7.19 13.68
N ARG A 201 -15.32 -7.50 14.94
CA ARG A 201 -15.96 -6.58 15.90
C ARG A 201 -14.96 -5.94 16.88
N LEU A 202 -13.67 -6.20 16.72
CA LEU A 202 -12.65 -5.69 17.62
C LEU A 202 -12.59 -4.16 17.49
N ASP A 203 -12.82 -3.45 18.59
CA ASP A 203 -12.60 -2.00 18.64
C ASP A 203 -11.10 -1.72 18.79
N VAL A 204 -10.47 -1.38 17.67
CA VAL A 204 -9.06 -1.01 17.62
C VAL A 204 -8.78 0.40 18.16
N SER A 205 -9.80 1.14 18.55
CA SER A 205 -9.68 2.48 19.15
C SER A 205 -9.50 2.43 20.67
N ASP A 206 -9.79 1.29 21.29
CA ASP A 206 -9.59 1.09 22.72
C ASP A 206 -8.10 1.05 23.06
N LYS A 207 -7.61 2.13 23.67
CA LYS A 207 -6.21 2.28 24.08
C LYS A 207 -5.75 1.23 25.08
N GLN A 208 -6.66 0.59 25.83
CA GLN A 208 -6.29 -0.49 26.74
C GLN A 208 -5.81 -1.73 25.98
N SER A 209 -6.26 -1.91 24.74
CA SER A 209 -5.86 -3.00 23.86
C SER A 209 -4.51 -2.76 23.16
N TRP A 210 -3.98 -1.54 23.18
CA TRP A 210 -2.77 -1.18 22.43
C TRP A 210 -1.50 -1.67 23.12
N VAL A 211 -0.52 -2.10 22.32
CA VAL A 211 0.84 -2.34 22.82
C VAL A 211 1.47 -1.06 23.35
N ASN A 212 2.50 -1.18 24.20
CA ASN A 212 3.26 0.00 24.59
C ASN A 212 3.87 0.66 23.34
N LEU A 213 4.00 1.99 23.33
CA LEU A 213 4.59 2.72 22.19
C LEU A 213 5.99 2.20 21.81
N LYS A 214 6.79 1.75 22.79
CA LYS A 214 8.12 1.16 22.58
C LYS A 214 8.08 -0.23 21.92
N GLU A 215 6.94 -0.90 21.97
CA GLU A 215 6.71 -2.25 21.43
C GLU A 215 5.98 -2.23 20.09
N VAL A 216 5.55 -1.04 19.62
CA VAL A 216 4.91 -0.89 18.30
C VAL A 216 5.89 -1.31 17.21
N ASN A 217 5.50 -2.30 16.41
CA ASN A 217 6.31 -2.79 15.30
C ASN A 217 5.96 -2.03 14.01
N MET A 218 6.77 -1.00 13.73
CA MET A 218 6.67 -0.20 12.50
C MET A 218 7.46 -0.83 11.34
N GLY A 219 8.24 -1.86 11.63
CA GLY A 219 9.16 -2.50 10.70
C GLY A 219 10.54 -1.84 10.74
N LEU A 220 11.56 -2.69 10.55
CA LEU A 220 12.97 -2.34 10.78
C LEU A 220 13.41 -1.04 10.10
N GLY A 221 12.96 -0.79 8.87
CA GLY A 221 13.35 0.41 8.11
C GLY A 221 12.74 1.72 8.64
N ALA A 222 11.52 1.68 9.18
CA ALA A 222 10.93 2.86 9.79
C ALA A 222 11.54 3.11 11.17
N GLU A 223 11.74 2.04 11.94
CA GLU A 223 12.37 2.09 13.27
C GLU A 223 13.81 2.59 13.22
N SER A 224 14.60 2.18 12.23
CA SER A 224 15.99 2.65 12.09
C SER A 224 16.06 4.15 11.83
N LEU A 225 15.17 4.70 11.00
CA LEU A 225 15.12 6.12 10.70
C LEU A 225 14.66 6.95 11.90
N LEU A 226 13.66 6.47 12.65
CA LEU A 226 13.17 7.16 13.84
C LEU A 226 14.20 7.18 14.97
N LYS A 227 15.01 6.13 15.12
CA LYS A 227 16.11 6.09 16.10
C LYS A 227 17.20 7.13 15.84
N VAL A 228 17.41 7.52 14.58
CA VAL A 228 18.40 8.55 14.21
C VAL A 228 17.86 9.96 14.47
N MET A 229 16.54 10.11 14.66
CA MET A 229 15.89 11.40 14.94
C MET A 229 15.76 11.73 16.43
N LEU A 230 16.03 10.76 17.32
CA LEU A 230 15.99 10.87 18.77
C LEU A 230 17.39 10.96 19.35
#